data_AF-W4F6E9-F1
#
_entry.id   AF-W4F6E9-F1
#
_cell.length_a   1.000
_cell.length_b   1.000
_cell.length_c   1.000
_cell.angle_alpha   90.00
_cell.angle_beta   90.00
_cell.angle_gamma   90.00
#
_symmetry.space_group_name_H-M   'P 1'
#
loop_
_entity.id
_entity.type
_entity.pdbx_description
1 polymer ?
#
loop_
_entity_poly.entity_id
_entity_poly.type
_entity_poly.pdbx_seq_one_letter_code
_entity_poly.pdbx_strand_id
1 'polypeptide(L)'
;MKWNVEQARDGSYTLKLNGIYLYSKYCPRKDVEKFIVKETTAQSKQYVLFGLGLGYHAEALIKYSPTSTIYILIADKNEIELCKEHGATHILNDKRIHIISDKVHLTNIRLEETQLVIPLQWLKAIGSDHPLFASLEDIKVRQMSYQNVSAIMHENFLANLTNSHLSLSEFEGFAQSEEAVLVSAGPSLNQTIKSLKEIRRLCYVLAVGSALKTLLEEDIVPDAVIITDPTDLVQEQIKHVEYNGLLFYMATANHGMTTIHRGTKTILFQGGYPLSEEFAKSNSIPLIETGGSVATTGLSLLEFMGFKKVYLFGQDLGFKNNKTHANLSTSSNTFETSMKFQKVLSNSGKYINTYSNFNIFRRWFEQKATNKSIRIFNTAWDGAKIEGIPYISADEMEKQLVATPIVDYKKILDDKVLSK
;
A
#
# COMPACT_ATOMS: atom_id res chain seq x y z
N MET A 1 26.03 12.66 8.89
CA MET A 1 26.08 11.43 8.07
C MET A 1 27.53 11.02 7.81
N LYS A 2 27.86 9.74 7.53
CA LYS A 2 29.24 9.30 7.25
C LYS A 2 29.49 9.14 5.74
N TRP A 3 30.14 10.12 5.14
CA TRP A 3 30.45 10.17 3.71
C TRP A 3 31.84 9.60 3.42
N ASN A 4 31.99 8.87 2.31
CA ASN A 4 33.28 8.39 1.82
C ASN A 4 33.28 8.40 0.28
N VAL A 5 34.23 9.13 -0.31
CA VAL A 5 34.47 9.21 -1.75
C VAL A 5 35.59 8.25 -2.13
N GLU A 6 35.37 7.42 -3.14
CA GLU A 6 36.35 6.45 -3.65
C GLU A 6 36.48 6.61 -5.16
N GLN A 7 37.56 6.10 -5.75
CA GLN A 7 37.68 5.99 -7.20
C GLN A 7 37.04 4.67 -7.68
N ALA A 8 36.17 4.76 -8.68
CA ALA A 8 35.58 3.62 -9.38
C ALA A 8 36.56 3.03 -10.40
N ARG A 9 36.25 1.83 -10.91
CA ARG A 9 37.11 1.12 -11.88
C ARG A 9 37.29 1.84 -13.22
N ASP A 10 36.33 2.66 -13.62
CA ASP A 10 36.41 3.49 -14.82
C ASP A 10 37.17 4.82 -14.62
N GLY A 11 37.74 5.02 -13.42
CA GLY A 11 38.50 6.21 -13.06
C GLY A 11 37.66 7.38 -12.53
N SER A 12 36.32 7.33 -12.64
CA SER A 12 35.42 8.33 -12.06
C SER A 12 35.29 8.15 -10.54
N TYR A 13 34.69 9.12 -9.84
CA TYR A 13 34.42 8.99 -8.40
C TYR A 13 33.14 8.21 -8.14
N THR A 14 33.11 7.45 -7.05
CA THR A 14 31.92 6.85 -6.46
C THR A 14 31.74 7.32 -5.02
N LEU A 15 30.55 7.14 -4.47
CA LEU A 15 30.19 7.70 -3.17
C LEU A 15 29.55 6.63 -2.29
N LYS A 16 29.98 6.58 -1.03
CA LYS A 16 29.32 5.85 0.05
C LYS A 16 28.72 6.81 1.06
N LEU A 17 27.57 6.40 1.59
CA LEU A 17 26.95 6.97 2.77
C LEU A 17 26.68 5.85 3.77
N ASN A 18 27.20 5.99 4.99
CA ASN A 18 27.05 5.00 6.08
C ASN A 18 27.48 3.58 5.67
N GLY A 19 28.49 3.46 4.80
CA GLY A 19 29.00 2.19 4.28
C GLY A 19 28.23 1.59 3.10
N ILE A 20 27.13 2.23 2.66
CA ILE A 20 26.35 1.83 1.49
C ILE A 20 26.78 2.65 0.28
N TYR A 21 27.06 1.97 -0.84
CA TYR A 21 27.35 2.63 -2.12
C TYR A 21 26.11 3.29 -2.70
N LEU A 22 26.16 4.61 -2.91
CA LEU A 22 25.15 5.40 -3.61
C LEU A 22 25.29 5.30 -5.13
N TYR A 23 26.52 5.10 -5.61
CA TYR A 23 26.83 4.86 -7.01
C TYR A 23 27.62 3.56 -7.19
N SER A 24 27.58 2.99 -8.40
CA SER A 24 28.33 1.79 -8.75
C SER A 24 29.83 1.95 -8.49
N LYS A 25 30.53 0.86 -8.14
CA LYS A 25 32.01 0.85 -8.06
C LYS A 25 32.70 0.60 -9.41
N TYR A 26 31.91 0.33 -10.45
CA TYR A 26 32.40 -0.05 -11.77
C TYR A 26 32.32 1.13 -12.74
N CYS A 27 31.10 1.55 -13.07
CA CYS A 27 30.82 2.66 -13.98
C CYS A 27 29.70 3.57 -13.44
N PRO A 28 29.96 4.39 -12.40
CA PRO A 28 28.97 5.22 -11.70
C PRO A 28 27.97 5.93 -12.62
N ARG A 29 28.46 6.72 -13.57
CA ARG A 29 27.64 7.56 -14.44
C ARG A 29 26.77 6.74 -15.40
N LYS A 30 27.36 5.71 -16.03
CA LYS A 30 26.64 4.84 -16.97
C LYS A 30 25.53 4.04 -16.30
N ASP A 31 25.75 3.57 -15.08
CA ASP A 31 24.73 2.83 -14.32
C ASP A 31 23.60 3.77 -13.87
N VAL A 32 23.92 5.02 -13.54
CA VAL A 32 22.93 6.06 -13.25
C VAL A 32 22.10 6.42 -14.49
N GLU A 33 22.71 6.58 -15.67
CA GLU A 33 21.96 6.83 -16.91
C GLU A 33 20.93 5.72 -17.19
N LYS A 34 21.32 4.45 -17.04
CA LYS A 34 20.40 3.31 -17.18
C LYS A 34 19.27 3.35 -16.15
N PHE A 35 19.59 3.70 -14.91
CA PHE A 35 18.59 3.85 -13.85
C PHE A 35 17.56 4.93 -14.20
N ILE A 36 18.00 6.11 -14.66
CA ILE A 36 17.10 7.20 -15.04
C ILE A 36 16.17 6.78 -16.19
N VAL A 37 16.72 6.22 -17.26
CA VAL A 37 15.91 5.75 -18.41
C VAL A 37 14.85 4.72 -17.99
N LYS A 38 15.20 3.84 -17.05
CA LYS A 38 14.28 2.80 -16.56
C LYS A 38 13.20 3.36 -15.63
N GLU A 39 13.56 4.29 -14.75
CA GLU A 39 12.71 4.70 -13.63
C GLU A 39 11.93 6.00 -13.91
N THR A 40 12.25 6.71 -15.00
CA THR A 40 11.64 8.00 -15.33
C THR A 40 11.06 8.10 -16.74
N THR A 41 10.09 9.00 -16.90
CA THR A 41 9.45 9.27 -18.19
C THR A 41 9.90 10.61 -18.73
N ALA A 42 10.48 10.63 -19.93
CA ALA A 42 11.06 11.85 -20.53
C ALA A 42 10.07 13.02 -20.71
N GLN A 43 8.76 12.76 -20.62
CA GLN A 43 7.68 13.74 -20.77
C GLN A 43 7.36 14.51 -19.47
N SER A 44 7.91 14.10 -18.32
CA SER A 44 7.65 14.80 -17.04
C SER A 44 8.20 16.22 -17.08
N LYS A 45 7.37 17.23 -16.78
CA LYS A 45 7.82 18.63 -16.78
C LYS A 45 8.70 18.94 -15.57
N GLN A 46 8.45 18.28 -14.44
CA GLN A 46 9.22 18.46 -13.22
C GLN A 46 9.70 17.11 -12.68
N TYR A 47 10.87 17.13 -12.04
CA TYR A 47 11.37 16.01 -11.25
C TYR A 47 11.68 16.48 -9.84
N VAL A 48 11.37 15.65 -8.85
CA VAL A 48 11.91 15.78 -7.50
C VAL A 48 12.84 14.60 -7.28
N LEU A 49 14.14 14.86 -7.16
CA LEU A 49 15.17 13.87 -6.90
C LEU A 49 15.54 13.89 -5.41
N PHE A 50 15.52 12.73 -4.77
CA PHE A 50 16.04 12.59 -3.41
C PHE A 50 17.55 12.28 -3.42
N GLY A 51 18.33 13.17 -2.82
CA GLY A 51 19.79 13.10 -2.71
C GLY A 51 20.53 13.67 -3.92
N LEU A 52 21.43 14.61 -3.66
CA LEU A 52 22.35 15.20 -4.64
C LEU A 52 23.57 14.29 -4.84
N GLY A 53 24.25 13.94 -3.75
CA GLY A 53 25.49 13.17 -3.77
C GLY A 53 26.57 13.80 -4.65
N LEU A 54 27.06 13.07 -5.66
CA LEU A 54 28.02 13.59 -6.65
C LEU A 54 27.33 14.24 -7.87
N GLY A 55 26.01 14.44 -7.84
CA GLY A 55 25.26 15.09 -8.92
C GLY A 55 24.94 14.22 -10.14
N TYR A 56 25.38 12.96 -10.18
CA TYR A 56 25.24 12.11 -11.38
C TYR A 56 23.79 11.81 -11.77
N HIS A 57 22.87 11.65 -10.81
CA HIS A 57 21.45 11.43 -11.12
C HIS A 57 20.81 12.67 -11.77
N ALA A 58 21.13 13.85 -11.25
CA ALA A 58 20.66 15.12 -11.79
C ALA A 58 21.24 15.41 -13.18
N GLU A 59 22.54 15.13 -13.38
CA GLU A 59 23.19 15.21 -14.69
C GLU A 59 22.51 14.29 -15.72
N ALA A 60 22.23 13.04 -15.35
CA ALA A 60 21.53 12.10 -16.21
C ALA A 60 20.08 12.54 -16.51
N LEU A 61 19.37 13.11 -15.54
CA LEU A 61 18.02 13.68 -15.74
C LEU A 61 18.04 14.85 -16.71
N ILE A 62 18.99 15.77 -16.58
CA ILE A 62 19.19 16.90 -17.49
C ILE A 62 19.36 16.41 -18.94
N LYS A 63 20.13 15.35 -19.14
CA LYS A 63 20.40 14.77 -20.46
C LYS A 63 19.18 14.07 -21.03
N TYR A 64 18.45 13.33 -20.19
CA TYR A 64 17.30 12.54 -20.58
C TYR A 64 16.04 13.40 -20.81
N SER A 65 15.90 14.50 -20.07
CA SER A 65 14.75 15.42 -20.16
C SER A 65 15.22 16.87 -20.19
N PRO A 66 15.66 17.37 -21.37
CA PRO A 66 16.34 18.66 -21.48
C PRO A 66 15.50 19.88 -21.10
N THR A 67 14.17 19.76 -21.14
CA THR A 67 13.26 20.88 -20.84
C THR A 67 12.73 20.86 -19.41
N SER A 68 13.02 19.83 -18.63
CA SER A 68 12.41 19.63 -17.31
C SER A 68 13.12 20.40 -16.21
N THR A 69 12.34 20.88 -15.24
CA THR A 69 12.86 21.44 -13.99
C THR A 69 13.16 20.31 -13.00
N ILE A 70 14.29 20.37 -12.30
CA ILE A 70 14.73 19.33 -11.37
C ILE A 70 14.94 19.95 -9.99
N TYR A 71 14.10 19.55 -9.05
CA TYR A 71 14.23 19.87 -7.64
C TYR A 71 15.00 18.75 -6.93
N ILE A 72 16.04 19.08 -6.18
CA ILE A 72 16.86 18.10 -5.48
C ILE A 72 16.68 18.28 -3.98
N LEU A 73 16.03 17.31 -3.34
CA LEU A 73 15.88 17.25 -1.88
C LEU A 73 17.15 16.65 -1.28
N ILE A 74 17.98 17.46 -0.64
CA ILE A 74 19.20 16.97 0.02
C ILE A 74 18.88 16.43 1.43
N ALA A 75 19.56 15.36 1.81
CA ALA A 75 19.48 14.76 3.13
C ALA A 75 20.50 15.38 4.10
N ASP A 76 21.61 15.91 3.58
CA ASP A 76 22.67 16.59 4.32
C ASP A 76 23.18 17.79 3.51
N LYS A 77 23.48 18.92 4.16
CA LYS A 77 24.04 20.11 3.50
C LYS A 77 25.41 19.84 2.88
N ASN A 78 26.17 18.92 3.45
CA ASN A 78 27.51 18.53 2.97
C ASN A 78 27.49 17.92 1.55
N GLU A 79 26.33 17.49 1.05
CA GLU A 79 26.20 16.97 -0.31
C GLU A 79 26.59 18.00 -1.37
N ILE A 80 26.34 19.28 -1.12
CA ILE A 80 26.70 20.35 -2.05
C ILE A 80 28.22 20.45 -2.20
N GLU A 81 28.96 20.36 -1.09
CA GLU A 81 30.42 20.39 -1.08
C GLU A 81 31.00 19.16 -1.76
N LEU A 82 30.48 17.97 -1.47
CA LEU A 82 30.87 16.72 -2.14
C LEU A 82 30.69 16.81 -3.66
N CYS A 83 29.57 17.37 -4.12
CA CYS A 83 29.32 17.56 -5.54
C CYS A 83 30.28 18.57 -6.17
N LYS A 84 30.66 19.64 -5.45
CA LYS A 84 31.62 20.65 -5.92
C LYS A 84 33.04 20.09 -6.06
N GLU A 85 33.47 19.24 -5.13
CA GLU A 85 34.85 18.74 -5.09
C GLU A 85 35.07 17.54 -6.01
N HIS A 86 34.08 16.65 -6.12
CA HIS A 86 34.26 15.34 -6.77
C HIS A 86 33.19 14.99 -7.82
N GLY A 87 32.15 15.82 -7.94
CA GLY A 87 30.94 15.50 -8.69
C GLY A 87 30.81 16.16 -10.06
N ALA A 88 29.59 16.13 -10.58
CA ALA A 88 29.18 16.83 -11.79
C ALA A 88 28.97 18.33 -11.50
N THR A 89 30.05 19.06 -11.24
CA THR A 89 30.01 20.46 -10.76
C THR A 89 29.14 21.41 -11.59
N HIS A 90 29.09 21.22 -12.92
CA HIS A 90 28.30 22.06 -13.83
C HIS A 90 26.80 22.05 -13.52
N ILE A 91 26.25 20.98 -12.92
CA ILE A 91 24.82 20.92 -12.58
C ILE A 91 24.42 21.95 -11.52
N LEU A 92 25.36 22.41 -10.70
CA LEU A 92 25.10 23.40 -9.65
C LEU A 92 24.83 24.80 -10.22
N ASN A 93 25.25 25.05 -11.47
CA ASN A 93 25.02 26.32 -12.16
C ASN A 93 23.89 26.22 -13.20
N ASP A 94 23.26 25.05 -13.35
CA ASP A 94 22.18 24.85 -14.31
C ASP A 94 20.89 25.51 -13.80
N LYS A 95 20.29 26.37 -14.62
CA LYS A 95 19.07 27.11 -14.25
C LYS A 95 17.85 26.22 -14.00
N ARG A 96 17.88 24.97 -14.45
CA ARG A 96 16.81 23.99 -14.23
C ARG A 96 16.93 23.29 -12.87
N ILE A 97 18.08 23.39 -12.21
CA ILE A 97 18.37 22.69 -10.96
C ILE A 97 18.05 23.60 -9.78
N HIS A 98 17.20 23.11 -8.89
CA HIS A 98 16.85 23.78 -7.64
C HIS A 98 17.15 22.86 -6.47
N ILE A 99 18.21 23.17 -5.73
CA ILE A 99 18.59 22.41 -4.54
C ILE A 99 17.75 22.91 -3.36
N ILE A 100 17.01 21.99 -2.74
CA ILE A 100 16.11 22.25 -1.63
C ILE A 100 16.75 21.74 -0.36
N SER A 101 17.25 22.67 0.47
CA SER A 101 17.80 22.40 1.80
C SER A 101 16.87 22.76 2.95
N ASP A 102 15.75 23.42 2.65
CA ASP A 102 14.75 23.86 3.62
C ASP A 102 13.32 23.80 3.03
N LYS A 103 12.30 23.91 3.90
CA LYS A 103 10.90 23.80 3.50
C LYS A 103 10.40 24.95 2.60
N VAL A 104 11.17 26.04 2.47
CA VAL A 104 10.73 27.29 1.83
C VAL A 104 10.58 27.11 0.30
N HIS A 105 11.30 26.15 -0.28
CA HIS A 105 11.31 25.92 -1.73
C HIS A 105 10.28 24.88 -2.22
N LEU A 106 9.48 24.31 -1.31
CA LEU A 106 8.46 23.30 -1.67
C LEU A 106 7.23 23.92 -2.36
N THR A 107 7.01 25.23 -2.24
CA THR A 107 5.82 25.93 -2.77
C THR A 107 5.79 26.04 -4.30
N ASN A 108 6.93 25.89 -4.97
CA ASN A 108 7.04 25.97 -6.43
C ASN A 108 6.85 24.61 -7.14
N ILE A 109 6.71 23.52 -6.38
CA ILE A 109 6.55 22.17 -6.92
C ILE A 109 5.07 21.97 -7.26
N ARG A 110 4.78 21.71 -8.54
CA ARG A 110 3.44 21.35 -8.99
C ARG A 110 3.31 19.84 -8.98
N LEU A 111 2.64 19.32 -7.95
CA LEU A 111 2.54 17.87 -7.71
C LEU A 111 1.99 17.10 -8.91
N GLU A 112 1.04 17.67 -9.65
CA GLU A 112 0.42 17.04 -10.84
C GLU A 112 1.38 16.90 -12.03
N GLU A 113 2.43 17.71 -12.09
CA GLU A 113 3.40 17.74 -13.19
C GLU A 113 4.78 17.16 -12.79
N THR A 114 4.87 16.59 -11.58
CA THR A 114 6.12 16.19 -10.94
C THR A 114 6.26 14.67 -10.85
N GLN A 115 7.37 14.16 -11.36
CA GLN A 115 7.79 12.79 -11.07
C GLN A 115 8.82 12.75 -9.94
N LEU A 116 8.53 11.97 -8.88
CA LEU A 116 9.43 11.75 -7.76
C LEU A 116 10.41 10.59 -8.06
N VAL A 117 11.70 10.88 -7.93
CA VAL A 117 12.82 9.97 -8.20
C VAL A 117 13.58 9.69 -6.91
N ILE A 118 13.42 8.47 -6.39
CA ILE A 118 14.09 8.01 -5.17
C ILE A 118 14.99 6.82 -5.53
N PRO A 119 16.31 7.02 -5.71
CA PRO A 119 17.21 5.90 -5.93
C PRO A 119 17.26 5.01 -4.68
N LEU A 120 17.10 3.70 -4.86
CA LEU A 120 16.97 2.75 -3.75
C LEU A 120 18.19 2.77 -2.81
N GLN A 121 19.38 3.04 -3.34
CA GLN A 121 20.60 3.11 -2.54
C GLN A 121 20.60 4.29 -1.58
N TRP A 122 19.96 5.41 -1.93
CA TRP A 122 19.78 6.53 -1.02
C TRP A 122 18.92 6.14 0.17
N LEU A 123 17.77 5.50 -0.08
CA LEU A 123 16.87 5.03 0.97
C LEU A 123 17.59 4.07 1.94
N LYS A 124 18.40 3.15 1.41
CA LYS A 124 19.21 2.23 2.23
C LYS A 124 20.29 2.94 3.04
N ALA A 125 20.95 3.93 2.45
CA ALA A 125 22.09 4.60 3.04
C ALA A 125 21.72 5.59 4.16
N ILE A 126 20.60 6.31 4.01
CA ILE A 126 20.12 7.22 5.07
C ILE A 126 19.68 6.46 6.32
N GLY A 127 19.20 5.22 6.16
CA GLY A 127 18.79 4.35 7.25
C GLY A 127 17.46 4.73 7.90
N SER A 128 16.91 3.83 8.72
CA SER A 128 15.60 3.96 9.35
C SER A 128 15.48 5.11 10.35
N ASP A 129 16.60 5.55 10.92
CA ASP A 129 16.64 6.61 11.92
C ASP A 129 16.49 8.02 11.28
N HIS A 130 16.58 8.11 9.95
CA HIS A 130 16.42 9.37 9.25
C HIS A 130 14.95 9.83 9.26
N PRO A 131 14.62 11.10 9.56
CA PRO A 131 13.24 11.58 9.68
C PRO A 131 12.39 11.38 8.41
N LEU A 132 13.02 11.40 7.23
CA LEU A 132 12.34 11.19 5.95
C LEU A 132 12.24 9.72 5.53
N PHE A 133 12.92 8.79 6.22
CA PHE A 133 13.02 7.40 5.77
C PHE A 133 11.64 6.75 5.60
N ALA A 134 10.77 6.87 6.61
CA ALA A 134 9.46 6.22 6.57
C ALA A 134 8.62 6.69 5.36
N SER A 135 8.55 8.00 5.11
CA SER A 135 7.80 8.55 3.98
C SER A 135 8.40 8.18 2.63
N LEU A 136 9.74 8.19 2.51
CA LEU A 136 10.42 7.81 1.26
C LEU A 136 10.31 6.31 0.99
N GLU A 137 10.36 5.48 2.03
CA GLU A 137 10.10 4.04 1.95
C GLU A 137 8.68 3.77 1.46
N ASP A 138 7.69 4.43 2.07
CA ASP A 138 6.28 4.31 1.68
C ASP A 138 6.07 4.59 0.19
N ILE A 139 6.63 5.70 -0.28
CA ILE A 139 6.54 6.11 -1.68
C ILE A 139 7.25 5.09 -2.58
N LYS A 140 8.50 4.72 -2.26
CA LYS A 140 9.30 3.87 -3.13
C LYS A 140 8.71 2.48 -3.28
N VAL A 141 8.20 1.89 -2.18
CA VAL A 141 7.54 0.59 -2.21
C VAL A 141 6.27 0.66 -3.07
N ARG A 142 5.43 1.69 -2.91
CA ARG A 142 4.22 1.85 -3.73
C ARG A 142 4.55 2.01 -5.21
N GLN A 143 5.56 2.82 -5.54
CA GLN A 143 6.03 3.00 -6.92
C GLN A 143 6.45 1.66 -7.55
N MET A 144 7.28 0.88 -6.83
CA MET A 144 7.76 -0.40 -7.34
C MET A 144 6.64 -1.44 -7.46
N SER A 145 5.74 -1.51 -6.47
CA SER A 145 4.57 -2.38 -6.54
C SER A 145 3.73 -2.07 -7.77
N TYR A 146 3.43 -0.80 -8.05
CA TYR A 146 2.68 -0.40 -9.25
C TYR A 146 3.40 -0.76 -10.55
N GLN A 147 4.69 -0.43 -10.66
CA GLN A 147 5.49 -0.73 -11.86
C GLN A 147 5.50 -2.21 -12.21
N ASN A 148 5.46 -3.10 -11.21
CA ASN A 148 5.49 -4.55 -11.43
C ASN A 148 4.17 -5.11 -11.99
N VAL A 149 3.04 -4.44 -11.79
CA VAL A 149 1.70 -4.98 -12.14
C VAL A 149 0.87 -4.05 -13.03
N SER A 150 1.38 -2.88 -13.42
CA SER A 150 0.61 -1.84 -14.13
C SER A 150 0.00 -2.31 -15.44
N ALA A 151 0.71 -3.13 -16.22
CA ALA A 151 0.19 -3.71 -17.47
C ALA A 151 -1.03 -4.61 -17.22
N ILE A 152 -0.91 -5.53 -16.25
CA ILE A 152 -2.00 -6.44 -15.86
C ILE A 152 -3.18 -5.65 -15.27
N MET A 153 -2.92 -4.62 -14.48
CA MET A 153 -3.97 -3.73 -13.95
C MET A 153 -4.77 -3.05 -15.07
N HIS A 154 -4.11 -2.65 -16.16
CA HIS A 154 -4.79 -2.03 -17.30
C HIS A 154 -5.71 -3.00 -18.03
N GLU A 155 -5.22 -4.21 -18.31
CA GLU A 155 -6.03 -5.26 -18.95
C GLU A 155 -7.24 -5.64 -18.08
N ASN A 156 -7.00 -5.87 -16.77
CA ASN A 156 -8.05 -6.14 -15.80
C ASN A 156 -9.08 -5.01 -15.74
N PHE A 157 -8.63 -3.75 -15.72
CA PHE A 157 -9.51 -2.59 -15.68
C PHE A 157 -10.53 -2.63 -16.81
N LEU A 158 -10.06 -2.76 -18.05
CA LEU A 158 -10.94 -2.79 -19.22
C LEU A 158 -11.93 -3.96 -19.17
N ALA A 159 -11.46 -5.15 -18.76
CA ALA A 159 -12.28 -6.36 -18.70
C ALA A 159 -13.33 -6.34 -17.57
N ASN A 160 -13.06 -5.61 -16.48
CA ASN A 160 -13.92 -5.56 -15.31
C ASN A 160 -15.09 -4.57 -15.42
N LEU A 161 -15.00 -3.54 -16.28
CA LEU A 161 -16.01 -2.47 -16.35
C LEU A 161 -17.43 -2.98 -16.62
N THR A 162 -17.57 -4.13 -17.30
CA THR A 162 -18.87 -4.72 -17.65
C THR A 162 -19.31 -5.85 -16.71
N ASN A 163 -18.56 -6.13 -15.64
CA ASN A 163 -18.77 -7.32 -14.80
C ASN A 163 -19.43 -6.98 -13.43
N SER A 164 -20.02 -5.80 -13.30
CA SER A 164 -20.70 -5.34 -12.08
C SER A 164 -22.21 -5.49 -12.20
N HIS A 165 -22.85 -6.03 -11.16
CA HIS A 165 -24.30 -6.15 -11.07
C HIS A 165 -24.93 -4.96 -10.33
N LEU A 166 -24.18 -4.37 -9.39
CA LEU A 166 -24.61 -3.22 -8.59
C LEU A 166 -23.63 -2.05 -8.74
N SER A 167 -24.13 -0.84 -8.50
CA SER A 167 -23.32 0.37 -8.38
C SER A 167 -22.81 0.53 -6.95
N LEU A 168 -21.58 1.01 -6.79
CA LEU A 168 -21.02 1.33 -5.48
C LEU A 168 -21.87 2.35 -4.72
N SER A 169 -22.50 3.31 -5.41
CA SER A 169 -23.34 4.33 -4.78
C SER A 169 -24.53 3.75 -4.00
N GLU A 170 -24.96 2.52 -4.30
CA GLU A 170 -26.03 1.83 -3.57
C GLU A 170 -25.62 1.34 -2.19
N PHE A 171 -24.31 1.35 -1.92
CA PHE A 171 -23.72 0.95 -0.66
C PHE A 171 -23.35 2.14 0.22
N GLU A 172 -23.50 3.38 -0.25
CA GLU A 172 -23.28 4.56 0.58
C GLU A 172 -24.30 4.59 1.73
N GLY A 173 -23.81 4.60 2.98
CA GLY A 173 -24.68 4.56 4.16
C GLY A 173 -25.54 3.29 4.28
N PHE A 174 -25.12 2.18 3.67
CA PHE A 174 -25.80 0.88 3.72
C PHE A 174 -25.99 0.30 5.12
N ALA A 175 -25.08 0.61 6.05
CA ALA A 175 -25.05 0.06 7.38
C ALA A 175 -26.37 0.30 8.13
N GLN A 176 -26.97 -0.79 8.63
CA GLN A 176 -28.16 -0.75 9.50
C GLN A 176 -27.79 -0.97 10.97
N SER A 177 -26.52 -1.29 11.23
CA SER A 177 -25.88 -1.41 12.54
C SER A 177 -24.58 -0.60 12.54
N GLU A 178 -24.09 -0.20 13.71
CA GLU A 178 -22.81 0.53 13.79
C GLU A 178 -21.59 -0.38 13.58
N GLU A 179 -21.73 -1.66 13.91
CA GLU A 179 -20.63 -2.62 13.97
C GLU A 179 -20.44 -3.46 12.70
N ALA A 180 -19.18 -3.60 12.31
CA ALA A 180 -18.73 -4.59 11.34
C ALA A 180 -17.42 -5.27 11.77
N VAL A 181 -17.15 -6.42 11.16
CA VAL A 181 -15.90 -7.16 11.27
C VAL A 181 -15.21 -7.15 9.92
N LEU A 182 -13.90 -6.87 9.94
CA LEU A 182 -13.02 -7.06 8.79
C LEU A 182 -12.08 -8.24 9.08
N VAL A 183 -12.18 -9.29 8.28
CA VAL A 183 -11.38 -10.51 8.44
C VAL A 183 -10.24 -10.56 7.43
N SER A 184 -9.02 -10.52 7.94
CA SER A 184 -7.76 -10.73 7.22
C SER A 184 -7.23 -12.15 7.41
N ALA A 185 -6.27 -12.58 6.59
CA ALA A 185 -5.73 -13.96 6.60
C ALA A 185 -4.47 -14.14 7.48
N GLY A 186 -4.23 -13.24 8.43
CA GLY A 186 -3.08 -13.36 9.31
C GLY A 186 -3.23 -14.51 10.33
N PRO A 187 -2.11 -15.09 10.83
CA PRO A 187 -2.13 -16.24 11.72
C PRO A 187 -2.95 -16.07 13.01
N SER A 188 -3.13 -14.83 13.48
CA SER A 188 -3.98 -14.55 14.66
C SER A 188 -5.45 -14.92 14.45
N LEU A 189 -5.92 -15.02 13.20
CA LEU A 189 -7.28 -15.46 12.89
C LEU A 189 -7.58 -16.82 13.54
N ASN A 190 -6.65 -17.77 13.47
CA ASN A 190 -6.83 -19.11 14.05
C ASN A 190 -7.04 -19.08 15.58
N GLN A 191 -6.54 -18.05 16.26
CA GLN A 191 -6.71 -17.88 17.70
C GLN A 191 -8.10 -17.35 18.05
N THR A 192 -8.73 -16.61 17.14
CA THR A 192 -9.99 -15.89 17.37
C THR A 192 -11.16 -16.42 16.53
N ILE A 193 -10.93 -17.46 15.72
CA ILE A 193 -11.92 -18.01 14.78
C ILE A 193 -13.18 -18.55 15.47
N LYS A 194 -13.04 -19.17 16.65
CA LYS A 194 -14.17 -19.68 17.43
C LYS A 194 -15.08 -18.55 17.89
N SER A 195 -14.50 -17.49 18.45
CA SER A 195 -15.25 -16.30 18.86
C SER A 195 -15.90 -15.61 17.65
N LEU A 196 -15.22 -15.57 16.50
CA LEU A 196 -15.83 -15.06 15.26
C LEU A 196 -17.07 -15.89 14.86
N LYS A 197 -17.04 -17.22 15.03
CA LYS A 197 -18.20 -18.10 14.77
C LYS A 197 -19.37 -17.77 15.69
N GLU A 198 -19.11 -17.49 16.97
CA GLU A 198 -20.12 -17.13 17.97
C GLU A 198 -20.79 -15.78 17.64
N ILE A 199 -20.01 -14.78 17.23
CA ILE A 199 -20.52 -13.44 16.92
C ILE A 199 -20.99 -13.24 15.47
N ARG A 200 -20.81 -14.25 14.59
CA ARG A 200 -21.07 -14.11 13.15
C ARG A 200 -22.46 -13.55 12.85
N ARG A 201 -23.48 -13.94 13.62
CA ARG A 201 -24.87 -13.49 13.42
C ARG A 201 -25.16 -12.09 13.97
N LEU A 202 -24.23 -11.48 14.72
CA LEU A 202 -24.43 -10.21 15.42
C LEU A 202 -23.86 -9.01 14.66
N CYS A 203 -23.11 -9.22 13.59
CA CYS A 203 -22.44 -8.15 12.86
C CYS A 203 -22.28 -8.45 11.38
N TYR A 204 -22.04 -7.39 10.61
CA TYR A 204 -21.63 -7.52 9.21
C TYR A 204 -20.19 -8.01 9.12
N VAL A 205 -19.95 -9.08 8.35
CA VAL A 205 -18.61 -9.66 8.17
C VAL A 205 -18.13 -9.43 6.74
N LEU A 206 -17.12 -8.57 6.58
CA LEU A 206 -16.37 -8.40 5.34
C LEU A 206 -15.07 -9.20 5.43
N ALA A 207 -14.88 -10.17 4.53
CA ALA A 207 -13.65 -10.95 4.47
C ALA A 207 -12.76 -10.50 3.31
N VAL A 208 -11.45 -10.42 3.53
CA VAL A 208 -10.50 -10.37 2.42
C VAL A 208 -10.49 -11.73 1.71
N GLY A 209 -10.32 -11.75 0.39
CA GLY A 209 -10.36 -13.01 -0.40
C GLY A 209 -9.49 -14.15 0.17
N SER A 210 -8.30 -13.83 0.67
CA SER A 210 -7.37 -14.82 1.22
C SER A 210 -7.83 -15.45 2.55
N ALA A 211 -8.80 -14.87 3.25
CA ALA A 211 -9.37 -15.43 4.48
C ALA A 211 -10.59 -16.32 4.21
N LEU A 212 -11.17 -16.26 3.00
CA LEU A 212 -12.44 -16.89 2.69
C LEU A 212 -12.43 -18.40 2.91
N LYS A 213 -11.39 -19.09 2.44
CA LYS A 213 -11.27 -20.55 2.60
C LYS A 213 -11.30 -20.96 4.07
N THR A 214 -10.47 -20.31 4.91
CA THR A 214 -10.41 -20.59 6.36
C THR A 214 -11.76 -20.34 7.03
N LEU A 215 -12.47 -19.27 6.65
CA LEU A 215 -13.78 -18.99 7.21
C LEU A 215 -14.80 -20.09 6.87
N LEU A 216 -14.83 -20.55 5.61
CA LEU A 216 -15.80 -21.55 5.18
C LEU A 216 -15.50 -22.95 5.70
N GLU A 217 -14.23 -23.31 5.89
CA GLU A 217 -13.82 -24.55 6.57
C GLU A 217 -14.32 -24.61 8.03
N GLU A 218 -14.59 -23.45 8.63
CA GLU A 218 -15.11 -23.30 10.00
C GLU A 218 -16.61 -22.96 10.03
N ASP A 219 -17.33 -23.13 8.91
CA ASP A 219 -18.75 -22.81 8.72
C ASP A 219 -19.12 -21.32 8.93
N ILE A 220 -18.17 -20.42 8.70
CA ILE A 220 -18.39 -18.97 8.79
C ILE A 220 -18.55 -18.43 7.36
N VAL A 221 -19.79 -18.16 6.95
CA VAL A 221 -20.08 -17.57 5.63
C VAL A 221 -20.07 -16.04 5.76
N PRO A 222 -19.09 -15.30 5.20
CA PRO A 222 -19.07 -13.83 5.31
C PRO A 222 -20.20 -13.18 4.51
N ASP A 223 -20.65 -11.98 4.93
CA ASP A 223 -21.69 -11.21 4.22
C ASP A 223 -21.18 -10.71 2.87
N ALA A 224 -19.91 -10.33 2.82
CA ALA A 224 -19.23 -10.02 1.57
C ALA A 224 -17.75 -10.41 1.59
N VAL A 225 -17.18 -10.54 0.40
CA VAL A 225 -15.75 -10.69 0.17
C VAL A 225 -15.23 -9.48 -0.60
N ILE A 226 -14.01 -9.04 -0.28
CA ILE A 226 -13.29 -8.02 -1.04
C ILE A 226 -12.00 -8.56 -1.64
N ILE A 227 -11.75 -8.20 -2.91
CA ILE A 227 -10.51 -8.48 -3.64
C ILE A 227 -9.96 -7.22 -4.30
N THR A 228 -8.63 -7.06 -4.28
CA THR A 228 -7.96 -5.92 -4.93
C THR A 228 -6.72 -6.32 -5.73
N ASP A 229 -6.28 -7.57 -5.62
CA ASP A 229 -5.03 -8.03 -6.24
C ASP A 229 -5.22 -8.24 -7.75
N PRO A 230 -4.37 -7.66 -8.62
CA PRO A 230 -4.47 -7.83 -10.06
C PRO A 230 -3.95 -9.19 -10.55
N THR A 231 -3.15 -9.90 -9.76
CA THR A 231 -2.38 -11.07 -10.20
C THR A 231 -3.19 -12.36 -10.23
N ASP A 232 -2.82 -13.30 -11.11
CA ASP A 232 -3.53 -14.59 -11.23
C ASP A 232 -3.42 -15.48 -9.98
N LEU A 233 -2.45 -15.21 -9.11
CA LEU A 233 -2.28 -15.93 -7.83
C LEU A 233 -3.53 -15.87 -6.95
N VAL A 234 -4.34 -14.81 -7.10
CA VAL A 234 -5.56 -14.65 -6.30
C VAL A 234 -6.65 -15.64 -6.72
N GLN A 235 -6.62 -16.19 -7.94
CA GLN A 235 -7.61 -17.17 -8.43
C GLN A 235 -7.69 -18.42 -7.56
N GLU A 236 -6.55 -18.92 -7.08
CA GLU A 236 -6.48 -20.11 -6.22
C GLU A 236 -7.17 -19.89 -4.86
N GLN A 237 -7.45 -18.64 -4.46
CA GLN A 237 -8.16 -18.34 -3.20
C GLN A 237 -9.65 -18.67 -3.26
N ILE A 238 -10.28 -18.68 -4.45
CA ILE A 238 -11.74 -18.93 -4.59
C ILE A 238 -12.09 -20.10 -5.50
N LYS A 239 -11.16 -20.57 -6.35
CA LYS A 239 -11.45 -21.56 -7.40
C LYS A 239 -12.06 -22.87 -6.87
N HIS A 240 -11.78 -23.20 -5.61
CA HIS A 240 -12.24 -24.43 -4.94
C HIS A 240 -13.22 -24.15 -3.80
N VAL A 241 -13.85 -22.98 -3.81
CA VAL A 241 -14.68 -22.49 -2.72
C VAL A 241 -16.07 -22.18 -3.26
N GLU A 242 -17.08 -22.84 -2.71
CA GLU A 242 -18.49 -22.56 -3.05
C GLU A 242 -18.99 -21.33 -2.28
N TYR A 243 -18.60 -20.14 -2.73
CA TYR A 243 -19.09 -18.86 -2.20
C TYR A 243 -19.82 -18.05 -3.27
N ASN A 244 -21.10 -17.79 -3.03
CA ASN A 244 -21.98 -17.01 -3.90
C ASN A 244 -22.53 -15.74 -3.22
N GLY A 245 -21.92 -15.31 -2.11
CA GLY A 245 -22.27 -14.04 -1.47
C GLY A 245 -21.75 -12.83 -2.25
N LEU A 246 -21.91 -11.63 -1.71
CA LEU A 246 -21.53 -10.40 -2.39
C LEU A 246 -19.99 -10.30 -2.56
N LEU A 247 -19.54 -10.01 -3.77
CA LEU A 247 -18.15 -9.72 -4.08
C LEU A 247 -17.95 -8.24 -4.39
N PHE A 248 -17.17 -7.57 -3.56
CA PHE A 248 -16.55 -6.29 -3.89
C PHE A 248 -15.20 -6.54 -4.55
N TYR A 249 -14.93 -5.87 -5.67
CA TYR A 249 -13.65 -6.02 -6.35
C TYR A 249 -13.16 -4.69 -6.87
N MET A 250 -11.87 -4.44 -6.72
CA MET A 250 -11.26 -3.26 -7.34
C MET A 250 -11.35 -3.35 -8.86
N ALA A 251 -11.56 -2.24 -9.55
CA ALA A 251 -11.62 -2.22 -11.02
C ALA A 251 -10.38 -2.84 -11.66
N THR A 252 -9.22 -2.74 -11.02
CA THR A 252 -7.94 -3.30 -11.45
C THR A 252 -7.65 -4.72 -10.93
N ALA A 253 -8.53 -5.30 -10.12
CA ALA A 253 -8.39 -6.66 -9.58
C ALA A 253 -8.46 -7.72 -10.69
N ASN A 254 -7.92 -8.89 -10.43
CA ASN A 254 -7.85 -9.97 -11.41
C ASN A 254 -9.23 -10.28 -12.05
N HIS A 255 -9.33 -10.13 -13.36
CA HIS A 255 -10.60 -10.35 -14.08
C HIS A 255 -11.04 -11.83 -14.09
N GLY A 256 -10.09 -12.77 -14.04
CA GLY A 256 -10.40 -14.19 -13.93
C GLY A 256 -11.20 -14.51 -12.67
N MET A 257 -10.82 -13.94 -11.52
CA MET A 257 -11.58 -14.05 -10.27
C MET A 257 -13.00 -13.55 -10.38
N THR A 258 -13.18 -12.35 -10.93
CA THR A 258 -14.50 -11.70 -11.02
C THR A 258 -15.40 -12.46 -11.99
N THR A 259 -14.83 -13.18 -12.95
CA THR A 259 -15.54 -14.06 -13.89
C THR A 259 -15.93 -15.40 -13.26
N ILE A 260 -15.04 -16.01 -12.47
CA ILE A 260 -15.31 -17.30 -11.80
C ILE A 260 -16.40 -17.17 -10.73
N HIS A 261 -16.44 -16.03 -10.03
CA HIS A 261 -17.44 -15.78 -8.99
C HIS A 261 -18.85 -15.60 -9.57
N ARG A 262 -19.81 -16.40 -9.07
CA ARG A 262 -21.19 -16.46 -9.56
C ARG A 262 -22.19 -15.62 -8.74
N GLY A 263 -21.77 -15.10 -7.59
CA GLY A 263 -22.61 -14.24 -6.76
C GLY A 263 -22.75 -12.82 -7.31
N THR A 264 -23.49 -11.99 -6.56
CA THR A 264 -23.65 -10.57 -6.83
C THR A 264 -22.29 -9.86 -6.74
N LYS A 265 -22.07 -8.89 -7.62
CA LYS A 265 -20.75 -8.26 -7.83
C LYS A 265 -20.88 -6.75 -7.85
N THR A 266 -19.96 -6.07 -7.18
CA THR A 266 -19.85 -4.61 -7.15
C THR A 266 -18.40 -4.19 -7.41
N ILE A 267 -18.19 -3.45 -8.49
CA ILE A 267 -16.89 -2.86 -8.83
C ILE A 267 -16.58 -1.65 -7.93
N LEU A 268 -15.33 -1.53 -7.50
CA LEU A 268 -14.79 -0.40 -6.75
C LEU A 268 -13.81 0.39 -7.61
N PHE A 269 -13.82 1.71 -7.50
CA PHE A 269 -12.87 2.60 -8.17
C PHE A 269 -11.95 3.25 -7.13
N GLN A 270 -10.66 3.37 -7.45
CA GLN A 270 -9.63 3.93 -6.57
C GLN A 270 -9.09 5.25 -7.08
N GLY A 271 -8.66 6.11 -6.15
CA GLY A 271 -7.78 7.24 -6.46
C GLY A 271 -6.34 6.80 -6.73
N GLY A 272 -5.57 7.65 -7.41
CA GLY A 272 -4.19 7.38 -7.81
C GLY A 272 -4.03 6.44 -9.01
N TYR A 273 -5.13 6.12 -9.70
CA TYR A 273 -5.13 5.40 -10.98
C TYR A 273 -5.98 6.16 -12.01
N PRO A 274 -5.35 6.87 -12.98
CA PRO A 274 -6.04 7.85 -13.82
C PRO A 274 -7.30 7.33 -14.53
N LEU A 275 -7.26 6.11 -15.07
CA LEU A 275 -8.41 5.52 -15.76
C LEU A 275 -9.59 5.27 -14.82
N SER A 276 -9.31 4.89 -13.58
CA SER A 276 -10.33 4.71 -12.54
C SER A 276 -10.94 6.04 -12.13
N GLU A 277 -10.11 7.07 -11.93
CA GLU A 277 -10.57 8.42 -11.59
C GLU A 277 -11.42 9.05 -12.70
N GLU A 278 -10.97 8.93 -13.95
CA GLU A 278 -11.70 9.42 -15.12
C GLU A 278 -13.04 8.72 -15.29
N PHE A 279 -13.04 7.38 -15.23
CA PHE A 279 -14.27 6.60 -15.36
C PHE A 279 -15.26 6.92 -14.22
N ALA A 280 -14.79 6.94 -12.98
CA ALA A 280 -15.61 7.23 -11.82
C ALA A 280 -16.22 8.64 -11.91
N LYS A 281 -15.43 9.64 -12.30
CA LYS A 281 -15.89 11.02 -12.50
C LYS A 281 -16.96 11.12 -13.59
N SER A 282 -16.72 10.49 -14.74
CA SER A 282 -17.65 10.52 -15.89
C SER A 282 -18.99 9.83 -15.60
N ASN A 283 -19.02 8.91 -14.63
CA ASN A 283 -20.23 8.16 -14.25
C ASN A 283 -20.80 8.54 -12.87
N SER A 284 -20.28 9.60 -12.23
CA SER A 284 -20.67 10.02 -10.87
C SER A 284 -20.58 8.90 -9.82
N ILE A 285 -19.54 8.07 -9.93
CA ILE A 285 -19.26 6.97 -9.00
C ILE A 285 -18.23 7.45 -7.97
N PRO A 286 -18.43 7.16 -6.66
CA PRO A 286 -17.46 7.52 -5.64
C PRO A 286 -16.17 6.70 -5.76
N LEU A 287 -15.07 7.28 -5.30
CA LEU A 287 -13.78 6.59 -5.15
C LEU A 287 -13.64 6.01 -3.74
N ILE A 288 -13.01 4.84 -3.65
CA ILE A 288 -12.61 4.21 -2.39
C ILE A 288 -11.12 4.46 -2.15
N GLU A 289 -10.81 4.92 -0.94
CA GLU A 289 -9.43 5.07 -0.49
C GLU A 289 -8.72 3.71 -0.38
N THR A 290 -7.47 3.64 -0.85
CA THR A 290 -6.64 2.43 -0.77
C THR A 290 -5.37 2.68 0.05
N GLY A 291 -4.95 1.66 0.81
CA GLY A 291 -3.73 1.71 1.62
C GLY A 291 -2.61 0.77 1.15
N GLY A 292 -2.80 0.08 0.01
CA GLY A 292 -1.83 -0.86 -0.55
C GLY A 292 -2.05 -2.33 -0.16
N SER A 293 -3.07 -2.62 0.66
CA SER A 293 -3.51 -4.01 0.93
C SER A 293 -5.03 -4.13 0.83
N VAL A 294 -5.52 -5.35 0.61
CA VAL A 294 -6.96 -5.65 0.57
C VAL A 294 -7.67 -5.18 1.85
N ALA A 295 -7.05 -5.41 3.02
CA ALA A 295 -7.62 -5.02 4.30
C ALA A 295 -7.76 -3.49 4.45
N THR A 296 -6.78 -2.72 3.98
CA THR A 296 -6.88 -1.25 4.01
C THR A 296 -8.05 -0.74 3.17
N THR A 297 -8.25 -1.29 1.96
CA THR A 297 -9.41 -0.97 1.12
C THR A 297 -10.72 -1.45 1.75
N GLY A 298 -10.71 -2.64 2.39
CA GLY A 298 -11.87 -3.17 3.09
C GLY A 298 -12.33 -2.27 4.24
N LEU A 299 -11.39 -1.70 5.01
CA LEU A 299 -11.75 -0.74 6.06
C LEU A 299 -12.36 0.54 5.47
N SER A 300 -11.79 1.09 4.40
CA SER A 300 -12.35 2.26 3.71
C SER A 300 -13.75 1.98 3.16
N LEU A 301 -13.98 0.77 2.64
CA LEU A 301 -15.29 0.34 2.16
C LEU A 301 -16.31 0.26 3.31
N LEU A 302 -15.94 -0.33 4.45
CA LEU A 302 -16.84 -0.37 5.62
C LEU A 302 -17.19 1.03 6.14
N GLU A 303 -16.22 1.95 6.15
CA GLU A 303 -16.48 3.35 6.48
C GLU A 303 -17.45 4.00 5.48
N PHE A 304 -17.22 3.81 4.18
CA PHE A 304 -18.10 4.30 3.11
C PHE A 304 -19.52 3.74 3.24
N MET A 305 -19.64 2.48 3.64
CA MET A 305 -20.92 1.83 3.94
C MET A 305 -21.62 2.39 5.18
N GLY A 306 -20.95 3.23 5.97
CA GLY A 306 -21.54 3.92 7.12
C GLY A 306 -21.29 3.25 8.47
N PHE A 307 -20.54 2.14 8.52
CA PHE A 307 -20.16 1.51 9.79
C PHE A 307 -19.30 2.46 10.64
N LYS A 308 -19.58 2.49 11.94
CA LYS A 308 -18.93 3.40 12.91
C LYS A 308 -17.94 2.68 13.81
N LYS A 309 -17.99 1.35 13.87
CA LYS A 309 -17.12 0.54 14.70
C LYS A 309 -16.69 -0.72 13.95
N VAL A 310 -15.38 -0.92 13.79
CA VAL A 310 -14.84 -2.05 13.04
C VAL A 310 -13.86 -2.85 13.90
N TYR A 311 -14.08 -4.16 13.96
CA TYR A 311 -13.17 -5.11 14.62
C TYR A 311 -12.34 -5.86 13.58
N LEU A 312 -11.03 -5.78 13.71
CA LEU A 312 -10.08 -6.42 12.82
C LEU A 312 -9.74 -7.83 13.34
N PHE A 313 -9.90 -8.83 12.50
CA PHE A 313 -9.50 -10.22 12.74
C PHE A 313 -8.37 -10.62 11.80
N GLY A 314 -7.38 -11.37 12.27
CA GLY A 314 -6.26 -11.80 11.42
C GLY A 314 -5.40 -10.63 10.90
N GLN A 315 -5.46 -9.45 11.52
CA GLN A 315 -4.69 -8.27 11.11
C GLN A 315 -3.36 -8.22 11.87
N ASP A 316 -2.46 -9.14 11.53
CA ASP A 316 -1.20 -9.31 12.25
C ASP A 316 -0.13 -8.26 11.93
N LEU A 317 0.12 -7.95 10.66
CA LEU A 317 1.16 -6.98 10.22
C LEU A 317 2.56 -7.17 10.84
N GLY A 318 2.88 -8.38 11.31
CA GLY A 318 4.15 -8.72 11.94
C GLY A 318 4.19 -10.19 12.38
N PHE A 319 5.37 -10.66 12.79
CA PHE A 319 5.62 -12.07 13.09
C PHE A 319 6.77 -12.27 14.09
N LYS A 320 6.65 -13.29 14.97
CA LYS A 320 7.55 -13.51 16.13
C LYS A 320 8.92 -14.11 15.81
N ASN A 321 9.06 -14.90 14.73
CA ASN A 321 10.27 -15.69 14.44
C ASN A 321 10.86 -15.30 13.07
N ASN A 322 12.14 -15.57 12.79
CA ASN A 322 12.67 -15.60 11.40
C ASN A 322 12.02 -16.67 10.50
N LYS A 323 10.89 -17.26 10.94
CA LYS A 323 10.09 -18.18 10.16
C LYS A 323 9.41 -17.37 9.07
N THR A 324 9.99 -17.45 7.88
CA THR A 324 9.33 -17.30 6.58
C THR A 324 8.21 -18.34 6.45
N HIS A 325 7.16 -18.24 7.25
CA HIS A 325 5.91 -18.93 6.98
C HIS A 325 4.98 -17.94 6.32
N ALA A 326 5.13 -17.80 5.02
CA ALA A 326 4.04 -17.90 4.06
C ALA A 326 4.56 -17.44 2.69
N ASN A 327 4.16 -18.17 1.67
CA ASN A 327 4.21 -17.77 0.26
C ASN A 327 3.36 -16.51 0.05
N LEU A 328 3.80 -15.36 0.56
CA LEU A 328 3.12 -14.08 0.42
C LEU A 328 3.68 -13.34 -0.80
N SER A 329 2.92 -13.44 -1.88
CA SER A 329 3.04 -12.73 -3.17
C SER A 329 4.42 -12.73 -3.85
N THR A 330 4.49 -13.26 -5.07
CA THR A 330 5.73 -13.26 -5.89
C THR A 330 6.29 -11.87 -6.19
N SER A 331 5.49 -10.80 -6.00
CA SER A 331 5.91 -9.42 -6.19
C SER A 331 6.79 -8.84 -5.06
N SER A 332 6.83 -9.48 -3.89
CA SER A 332 7.57 -9.02 -2.70
C SER A 332 9.02 -9.48 -2.64
N ASN A 333 9.34 -10.63 -3.26
CA ASN A 333 10.62 -11.32 -3.12
C ASN A 333 11.85 -10.54 -3.60
N THR A 334 11.71 -9.59 -4.53
CA THR A 334 12.85 -8.82 -5.07
C THR A 334 13.23 -7.59 -4.24
N PHE A 335 12.28 -6.98 -3.54
CA PHE A 335 12.56 -5.82 -2.68
C PHE A 335 12.94 -6.24 -1.26
N GLU A 336 12.24 -7.25 -0.72
CA GLU A 336 12.40 -7.76 0.65
C GLU A 336 13.73 -8.48 0.87
N THR A 337 14.30 -9.14 -0.15
CA THR A 337 15.66 -9.70 -0.05
C THR A 337 16.75 -8.64 0.13
N SER A 338 16.43 -7.36 -0.12
CA SER A 338 17.40 -6.27 -0.12
C SER A 338 17.29 -5.30 1.06
N MET A 339 16.23 -5.39 1.87
CA MET A 339 16.04 -4.64 3.12
C MET A 339 15.82 -5.58 4.30
N LYS A 340 16.49 -5.30 5.43
CA LYS A 340 16.30 -6.06 6.67
C LYS A 340 14.87 -5.86 7.20
N PHE A 341 14.31 -6.88 7.85
CA PHE A 341 13.08 -6.76 8.63
C PHE A 341 13.18 -5.59 9.63
N GLN A 342 12.06 -4.90 9.82
CA GLN A 342 11.93 -3.88 10.87
C GLN A 342 11.38 -4.52 12.14
N LYS A 343 11.71 -3.95 13.31
CA LYS A 343 11.14 -4.39 14.58
C LYS A 343 10.04 -3.43 15.02
N VAL A 344 8.91 -3.98 15.43
CA VAL A 344 7.76 -3.23 15.99
C VAL A 344 7.28 -3.91 17.27
N LEU A 345 6.61 -3.16 18.14
CA LEU A 345 5.92 -3.75 19.29
C LEU A 345 4.68 -4.50 18.82
N SER A 346 4.36 -5.62 19.47
CA SER A 346 3.07 -6.30 19.34
C SER A 346 2.04 -5.75 20.32
N ASN A 347 0.77 -6.11 20.14
CA ASN A 347 -0.28 -5.84 21.13
C ASN A 347 0.03 -6.46 22.50
N SER A 348 0.76 -7.57 22.54
CA SER A 348 1.28 -8.18 23.77
C SER A 348 2.47 -7.45 24.42
N GLY A 349 2.94 -6.33 23.85
CA GLY A 349 4.11 -5.58 24.33
C GLY A 349 5.47 -6.21 24.01
N LYS A 350 5.54 -7.23 23.16
CA LYS A 350 6.80 -7.88 22.76
C LYS A 350 7.28 -7.34 21.41
N TYR A 351 8.58 -7.28 21.19
CA TYR A 351 9.10 -6.94 19.86
C TYR A 351 8.94 -8.10 18.89
N ILE A 352 8.38 -7.82 17.71
CA ILE A 352 8.22 -8.74 16.59
C ILE A 352 8.83 -8.14 15.33
N ASN A 353 9.10 -8.98 14.33
CA ASN A 353 9.56 -8.52 13.02
C ASN A 353 8.37 -8.12 12.14
N THR A 354 8.58 -7.21 11.21
CA THR A 354 7.63 -6.84 10.18
C THR A 354 8.35 -6.57 8.85
N TYR A 355 7.67 -6.87 7.75
CA TYR A 355 8.11 -6.52 6.41
C TYR A 355 7.88 -5.03 6.14
N SER A 356 8.63 -4.43 5.21
CA SER A 356 8.44 -3.01 4.88
C SER A 356 7.01 -2.70 4.47
N ASN A 357 6.42 -3.48 3.55
CA ASN A 357 5.02 -3.37 3.11
C ASN A 357 4.01 -3.47 4.28
N PHE A 358 4.20 -4.39 5.22
CA PHE A 358 3.35 -4.51 6.40
C PHE A 358 3.44 -3.27 7.29
N ASN A 359 4.63 -2.67 7.41
CA ASN A 359 4.79 -1.43 8.15
C ASN A 359 4.12 -0.24 7.43
N ILE A 360 4.09 -0.21 6.10
CA ILE A 360 3.29 0.76 5.32
C ILE A 360 1.80 0.61 5.66
N PHE A 361 1.29 -0.62 5.66
CA PHE A 361 -0.11 -0.88 5.97
C PHE A 361 -0.43 -0.48 7.42
N ARG A 362 0.49 -0.78 8.35
CA ARG A 362 0.40 -0.35 9.76
C ARG A 362 0.27 1.17 9.86
N ARG A 363 1.18 1.93 9.22
CA ARG A 363 1.13 3.40 9.18
C ARG A 363 -0.16 3.94 8.56
N TRP A 364 -0.67 3.28 7.51
CA TRP A 364 -1.94 3.66 6.91
C TRP A 364 -3.11 3.47 7.90
N PHE A 365 -3.16 2.36 8.64
CA PHE A 365 -4.17 2.16 9.68
C PHE A 365 -4.03 3.19 10.83
N GLU A 366 -2.81 3.54 11.23
CA GLU A 366 -2.55 4.60 12.22
C GLU A 366 -3.10 5.96 11.75
N GLN A 367 -2.86 6.31 10.48
CA GLN A 367 -3.43 7.50 9.88
C GLN A 367 -4.97 7.43 9.84
N LYS A 368 -5.54 6.29 9.43
CA LYS A 368 -6.98 6.09 9.36
C LYS A 368 -7.66 6.22 10.73
N ALA A 369 -7.02 5.73 11.78
CA ALA A 369 -7.51 5.80 13.15
C ALA A 369 -7.57 7.22 13.73
N THR A 370 -6.92 8.20 13.09
CA THR A 370 -7.09 9.62 13.46
C THR A 370 -8.46 10.17 13.10
N ASN A 371 -9.17 9.52 12.18
CA ASN A 371 -10.53 9.88 11.81
C ASN A 371 -11.53 9.45 12.89
N LYS A 372 -12.25 10.42 13.47
CA LYS A 372 -13.21 10.16 14.54
C LYS A 372 -14.55 9.60 14.07
N SER A 373 -14.78 9.50 12.76
CA SER A 373 -15.99 8.90 12.17
C SER A 373 -16.11 7.40 12.43
N ILE A 374 -14.97 6.73 12.68
CA ILE A 374 -14.87 5.27 12.79
C ILE A 374 -13.95 4.89 13.94
N ARG A 375 -14.40 3.98 14.80
CA ARG A 375 -13.62 3.39 15.87
C ARG A 375 -13.13 2.02 15.43
N ILE A 376 -11.85 1.76 15.59
CA ILE A 376 -11.23 0.52 15.10
C ILE A 376 -10.59 -0.20 16.28
N PHE A 377 -10.75 -1.52 16.32
CA PHE A 377 -10.13 -2.39 17.32
C PHE A 377 -9.44 -3.57 16.64
N ASN A 378 -8.37 -4.09 17.22
CA ASN A 378 -7.66 -5.25 16.69
C ASN A 378 -7.73 -6.43 17.67
N THR A 379 -8.06 -7.63 17.19
CA THR A 379 -8.08 -8.85 18.01
C THR A 379 -6.77 -9.64 17.97
N ALA A 380 -5.79 -9.21 17.17
CA ALA A 380 -4.50 -9.88 17.02
C ALA A 380 -3.55 -9.61 18.20
N TRP A 381 -3.62 -10.40 19.27
CA TRP A 381 -2.76 -10.23 20.46
C TRP A 381 -1.25 -10.27 20.14
N ASP A 382 -0.87 -11.16 19.23
CA ASP A 382 0.52 -11.35 18.80
C ASP A 382 0.91 -10.50 17.58
N GLY A 383 -0.06 -9.79 16.99
CA GLY A 383 0.13 -8.89 15.86
C GLY A 383 0.79 -7.57 16.27
N ALA A 384 1.29 -6.83 15.29
CA ALA A 384 1.88 -5.51 15.46
C ALA A 384 0.89 -4.56 16.13
N LYS A 385 1.39 -3.82 17.11
CA LYS A 385 0.69 -2.70 17.72
C LYS A 385 0.52 -1.60 16.67
N ILE A 386 -0.73 -1.18 16.50
CA ILE A 386 -1.12 -0.11 15.56
C ILE A 386 -1.56 1.07 16.41
N GLU A 387 -0.85 2.19 16.33
CA GLU A 387 -1.19 3.38 17.11
C GLU A 387 -2.60 3.89 16.77
N GLY A 388 -3.37 4.28 17.79
CA GLY A 388 -4.78 4.65 17.64
C GLY A 388 -5.77 3.49 17.48
N ILE A 389 -5.33 2.25 17.31
CA ILE A 389 -6.17 1.06 17.21
C ILE A 389 -5.87 0.13 18.40
N PRO A 390 -6.64 0.20 19.49
CA PRO A 390 -6.40 -0.63 20.66
C PRO A 390 -6.68 -2.10 20.38
N TYR A 391 -5.95 -2.96 21.11
CA TYR A 391 -6.30 -4.36 21.23
C TYR A 391 -7.63 -4.51 21.98
N ILE A 392 -8.47 -5.44 21.54
CA ILE A 392 -9.65 -5.89 22.26
C ILE A 392 -9.64 -7.42 22.31
N SER A 393 -9.95 -7.98 23.48
CA SER A 393 -10.13 -9.43 23.60
C SER A 393 -11.43 -9.86 22.90
N ALA A 394 -11.47 -11.10 22.42
CA ALA A 394 -12.66 -11.61 21.77
C ALA A 394 -13.88 -11.61 22.72
N ASP A 395 -13.68 -11.99 23.98
CA ASP A 395 -14.73 -11.96 25.02
C ASP A 395 -15.28 -10.55 25.28
N GLU A 396 -14.41 -9.53 25.29
CA GLU A 396 -14.85 -8.14 25.49
C GLU A 396 -15.60 -7.61 24.27
N MET A 397 -15.13 -7.95 23.07
CA MET A 397 -15.83 -7.63 21.82
C MET A 397 -17.21 -8.29 21.77
N GLU A 398 -17.33 -9.57 22.10
CA GLU A 398 -18.61 -10.29 22.12
C GLU A 398 -19.62 -9.60 23.05
N LYS A 399 -19.19 -9.23 24.27
CA LYS A 399 -20.02 -8.46 25.20
C LYS A 399 -20.51 -7.13 24.62
N GLN A 400 -19.71 -6.46 23.80
CA GLN A 400 -20.11 -5.23 23.12
C GLN A 400 -21.12 -5.48 22.00
N LEU A 401 -21.02 -6.62 21.29
CA LEU A 401 -21.88 -6.96 20.15
C LEU A 401 -23.25 -7.53 20.54
N VAL A 402 -23.36 -8.20 21.69
CA VAL A 402 -24.65 -8.73 22.17
C VAL A 402 -25.71 -7.63 22.38
N ALA A 403 -25.29 -6.37 22.54
CA ALA A 403 -26.18 -5.23 22.65
C ALA A 403 -26.68 -4.68 21.30
N THR A 404 -26.19 -5.19 20.17
CA THR A 404 -26.49 -4.68 18.83
C THR A 404 -27.66 -5.43 18.18
N PRO A 405 -28.60 -4.73 17.50
CA PRO A 405 -29.65 -5.38 16.72
C PRO A 405 -29.09 -6.29 15.61
N ILE A 406 -29.65 -7.49 15.49
CA ILE A 406 -29.32 -8.42 14.40
C ILE A 406 -29.92 -7.91 13.10
N VAL A 407 -29.07 -7.79 12.06
CA VAL A 407 -29.46 -7.35 10.72
C VAL A 407 -29.23 -8.48 9.72
N ASP A 408 -30.25 -8.81 8.94
CA ASP A 408 -30.12 -9.74 7.80
C ASP A 408 -29.71 -8.97 6.54
N TYR A 409 -28.41 -8.74 6.40
CA TYR A 409 -27.84 -8.04 5.25
C TYR A 409 -28.01 -8.80 3.93
N LYS A 410 -28.15 -10.13 3.97
CA LYS A 410 -28.42 -10.93 2.78
C LYS A 410 -29.80 -10.62 2.24
N LYS A 411 -30.82 -10.62 3.10
CA LYS A 411 -32.18 -10.25 2.71
C LYS A 411 -32.25 -8.84 2.13
N ILE A 412 -31.59 -7.86 2.75
CA ILE A 412 -31.53 -6.47 2.25
C ILE A 412 -30.94 -6.44 0.83
N LEU A 413 -29.89 -7.21 0.59
CA LEU A 413 -29.25 -7.29 -0.73
C LEU A 413 -30.18 -7.97 -1.76
N ASP A 414 -30.81 -9.09 -1.40
CA ASP A 414 -31.73 -9.83 -2.26
C ASP A 414 -32.92 -8.94 -2.68
N ASP A 415 -33.51 -8.18 -1.75
CA ASP A 415 -34.59 -7.24 -2.01
C ASP A 415 -34.16 -6.10 -2.98
N LYS A 416 -32.90 -5.64 -2.88
CA LYS A 416 -32.33 -4.64 -3.81
C LYS A 416 -32.07 -5.20 -5.21
N VAL A 417 -31.64 -6.46 -5.32
CA VAL A 417 -31.40 -7.11 -6.62
C VAL A 417 -32.72 -7.41 -7.33
N LEU A 418 -33.75 -7.86 -6.62
CA LEU A 418 -35.07 -8.17 -7.18
C LEU A 418 -35.87 -6.93 -7.63
N SER A 419 -35.52 -5.75 -7.16
CA SER A 419 -36.19 -4.49 -7.50
C SER A 419 -35.62 -3.79 -8.74
N LYS A 420 -34.65 -4.40 -9.42
CA LYS A 420 -34.08 -3.96 -10.70
C LYS A 420 -34.40 -4.96 -11.79
#